data_AF-A0A6A2YAX5-F1
#
_entry.id   AF-A0A6A2YAX5-F1
#
_cell.length_a   1.000
_cell.length_b   1.000
_cell.length_c   1.000
_cell.angle_alpha   90.00
_cell.angle_beta   90.00
_cell.angle_gamma   90.00
#
_symmetry.space_group_name_H-M   'P 1'
#
loop_
_entity.id
_entity.type
_entity.pdbx_description
1 polymer ?
#
loop_
_entity_poly.entity_id
_entity_poly.type
_entity_poly.pdbx_seq_one_letter_code
_entity_poly.pdbx_strand_id
1 'polypeptide(L)'
;MTLLAVVLAFSLLSHPLSLLVLLGLLAAWLFFYLFRPSDQPLVIFGRAFSDRETLAALVVLTLFVVFLTSIGSLLISAILIGVAIVCLHGAFRVPEDLFLDDQEPGNSGFISFLGNAATSAAVAAAPAVASRV
;
A
#
# COMPACT_ATOMS: atom_id res chain seq x y z
N MET A 1 -20.63 0.95 -23.84
CA MET A 1 -19.40 0.16 -24.12
C MET A 1 -18.88 0.37 -25.54
N THR A 2 -19.72 0.30 -26.59
CA THR A 2 -19.30 0.52 -27.99
C THR A 2 -18.67 1.90 -28.24
N LEU A 3 -19.27 2.98 -27.71
CA LEU A 3 -18.70 4.34 -27.80
C LEU A 3 -17.28 4.43 -27.25
N LEU A 4 -17.04 3.81 -26.08
CA LEU A 4 -15.74 3.83 -25.41
C LEU A 4 -14.70 3.05 -26.22
N ALA A 5 -15.09 1.90 -26.81
CA ALA A 5 -14.23 1.12 -27.70
C ALA A 5 -13.87 1.88 -28.99
N VAL A 6 -14.81 2.60 -29.59
CA VAL A 6 -14.57 3.42 -30.79
C VAL A 6 -13.59 4.57 -30.49
N VAL A 7 -13.78 5.27 -29.36
CA VAL A 7 -12.88 6.35 -28.93
C VAL A 7 -11.47 5.80 -28.65
N LEU A 8 -11.36 4.66 -27.97
CA LEU A 8 -10.08 3.97 -27.75
C LEU A 8 -9.40 3.60 -29.07
N ALA A 9 -10.13 2.99 -30.01
CA ALA A 9 -9.59 2.58 -31.31
C ALA A 9 -9.05 3.78 -32.10
N PHE A 10 -9.79 4.89 -32.14
CA PHE A 10 -9.36 6.11 -32.82
C PHE A 10 -8.16 6.77 -32.11
N SER A 11 -8.14 6.76 -30.77
CA SER A 11 -7.05 7.31 -29.95
C SER A 11 -5.74 6.54 -30.12
N LEU A 12 -5.80 5.20 -30.17
CA LEU A 12 -4.65 4.34 -30.48
C LEU A 12 -4.16 4.56 -31.91
N LEU A 13 -5.07 4.65 -32.88
CA LEU A 13 -4.70 4.87 -34.29
C LEU A 13 -3.98 6.22 -34.48
N SER A 14 -4.35 7.21 -33.67
CA SER A 14 -3.73 8.54 -33.68
C SER A 14 -2.32 8.57 -33.08
N HIS A 15 -1.90 7.53 -32.35
CA HIS A 15 -0.61 7.45 -31.67
C HIS A 15 0.14 6.18 -32.08
N PRO A 16 0.85 6.18 -33.24
CA PRO A 16 1.44 4.96 -33.81
C PRO A 16 2.46 4.29 -32.88
N LEU A 17 3.22 5.07 -32.09
CA LEU A 17 4.13 4.52 -31.09
C LEU A 17 3.40 3.83 -29.93
N SER A 18 2.33 4.43 -29.41
CA SER A 18 1.54 3.82 -28.33
C SER A 18 0.91 2.51 -28.78
N LEU A 19 0.42 2.45 -30.02
CA LEU A 19 -0.16 1.25 -30.60
C LEU A 19 0.90 0.14 -30.69
N LEU A 20 2.09 0.45 -31.23
CA LEU A 20 3.17 -0.52 -31.40
C LEU A 20 3.62 -1.12 -30.07
N VAL A 21 3.82 -0.28 -29.04
CA VAL A 21 4.24 -0.75 -27.70
C VAL A 21 3.13 -1.60 -27.06
N LEU A 22 1.87 -1.19 -27.15
CA LEU A 22 0.75 -1.96 -26.60
C LEU A 22 0.55 -3.30 -27.33
N LEU A 23 0.71 -3.31 -28.66
CA LEU A 23 0.64 -4.52 -29.47
C LEU A 23 1.79 -5.48 -29.14
N GLY A 24 3.01 -4.97 -28.93
CA GLY A 24 4.15 -5.76 -28.49
C GLY A 24 3.92 -6.39 -27.11
N LEU A 25 3.33 -5.64 -26.17
CA LEU A 25 2.94 -6.16 -24.87
C LEU A 25 1.88 -7.26 -24.99
N LEU A 26 0.82 -7.02 -25.78
CA LEU A 26 -0.22 -8.00 -26.04
C LEU A 26 0.36 -9.27 -26.68
N ALA A 27 1.26 -9.12 -27.64
CA ALA A 27 1.95 -10.23 -28.28
C ALA A 27 2.80 -11.02 -27.28
N ALA A 28 3.49 -10.37 -26.35
CA ALA A 28 4.22 -11.05 -25.28
C ALA A 28 3.29 -11.88 -24.39
N TRP A 29 2.17 -11.29 -23.93
CA TRP A 29 1.15 -12.02 -23.16
C TRP A 29 0.59 -13.23 -23.92
N LEU A 30 0.19 -13.04 -25.18
CA LEU A 30 -0.30 -14.12 -26.04
C LEU A 30 0.76 -15.20 -26.27
N PHE A 31 2.01 -14.81 -26.54
CA PHE A 31 3.09 -15.76 -26.77
C PHE A 31 3.39 -16.61 -25.53
N PHE A 32 3.45 -16.00 -24.36
CA PHE A 32 3.81 -16.69 -23.13
C PHE A 32 2.65 -17.46 -22.47
N TYR A 33 1.39 -17.09 -22.72
CA TYR A 33 0.22 -17.75 -22.10
C TYR A 33 -0.73 -18.45 -23.08
N LEU A 34 -0.83 -18.02 -24.34
CA LEU A 34 -1.74 -18.65 -25.33
C LEU A 34 -1.00 -19.67 -26.21
N PHE A 35 0.19 -19.33 -26.70
CA PHE A 35 0.97 -20.21 -27.57
C PHE A 35 1.88 -21.17 -26.81
N ARG A 36 1.97 -21.02 -25.49
CA ARG A 36 2.83 -21.80 -24.61
C ARG A 36 1.98 -22.65 -23.66
N PRO A 37 2.09 -23.99 -23.71
CA PRO A 37 1.46 -24.88 -22.74
C PRO A 37 1.97 -24.61 -21.32
N SER A 38 1.06 -24.49 -20.35
CA SER A 38 1.35 -24.18 -18.94
C SER A 38 2.29 -25.18 -18.25
N ASP A 39 2.45 -26.38 -18.83
CA ASP A 39 3.20 -27.47 -18.23
C ASP A 39 4.71 -27.42 -18.52
N GLN A 40 5.18 -26.54 -19.40
CA GLN A 40 6.59 -26.45 -19.76
C GLN A 40 7.26 -25.20 -19.16
N PRO A 41 8.29 -25.33 -18.30
CA PRO A 41 9.00 -24.18 -17.76
C PRO A 41 9.70 -23.39 -18.88
N LEU A 42 9.87 -22.08 -18.69
CA LEU A 42 10.51 -21.22 -19.69
C LEU A 42 12.02 -21.38 -19.60
N VAL A 43 12.62 -22.15 -20.51
CA VAL A 43 14.07 -22.34 -20.51
C VAL A 43 14.72 -21.27 -21.39
N ILE A 44 15.40 -20.32 -20.75
CA ILE A 44 16.20 -19.29 -21.44
C ILE A 44 17.65 -19.51 -21.02
N PHE A 45 18.57 -19.59 -21.99
CA PHE A 45 20.00 -19.83 -21.74
C PHE A 45 20.31 -21.09 -20.90
N GLY A 46 19.46 -22.12 -20.98
CA GLY A 46 19.62 -23.35 -20.20
C GLY A 46 19.14 -23.27 -18.75
N ARG A 47 18.62 -22.12 -18.30
CA ARG A 47 17.95 -21.99 -16.99
C ARG A 47 16.43 -22.06 -17.17
N ALA A 48 15.79 -22.96 -16.42
CA ALA A 48 14.34 -23.03 -16.33
C ALA A 48 13.82 -21.91 -15.42
N PHE A 49 12.99 -21.03 -15.98
CA PHE A 49 12.22 -20.03 -15.25
C PHE A 49 10.87 -20.61 -14.84
N SER A 50 10.50 -20.36 -13.60
CA SER A 50 9.19 -20.72 -13.07
C SER A 50 8.10 -19.86 -13.69
N ASP A 51 6.87 -20.36 -13.70
CA ASP A 51 5.70 -19.60 -14.15
C ASP A 51 5.55 -18.29 -13.38
N ARG A 52 5.81 -18.28 -12.06
CA ARG A 52 5.76 -17.08 -11.23
C ARG A 52 6.77 -16.01 -11.65
N GLU A 53 7.97 -16.42 -12.05
CA GLU A 53 9.01 -15.49 -12.49
C GLU A 53 8.65 -14.90 -13.85
N THR A 54 8.10 -15.72 -14.76
CA THR A 54 7.62 -15.29 -16.07
C THR A 54 6.45 -14.32 -15.93
N LEU A 55 5.48 -14.63 -15.06
CA LEU A 55 4.36 -13.78 -14.72
C LEU A 55 4.85 -12.45 -14.13
N ALA A 56 5.74 -12.50 -13.15
CA ALA A 56 6.31 -11.30 -12.54
C ALA A 56 7.04 -10.43 -13.57
N ALA A 57 7.83 -11.04 -14.47
CA ALA A 57 8.48 -10.31 -15.56
C ALA A 57 7.47 -9.66 -16.51
N LEU A 58 6.39 -10.36 -16.88
CA LEU A 58 5.32 -9.82 -17.72
C LEU A 58 4.58 -8.65 -17.04
N VAL A 59 4.34 -8.75 -15.75
CA VAL A 59 3.73 -7.67 -14.95
C VAL A 59 4.65 -6.45 -14.90
N VAL A 60 5.95 -6.64 -14.60
CA VAL A 60 6.93 -5.55 -14.59
C VAL A 60 7.03 -4.91 -15.98
N LEU A 61 7.08 -5.70 -17.05
CA LEU A 61 7.05 -5.21 -18.42
C LEU A 61 5.78 -4.41 -18.71
N THR A 62 4.63 -4.88 -18.25
CA THR A 62 3.34 -4.18 -18.39
C THR A 62 3.39 -2.81 -17.70
N LEU A 63 3.88 -2.76 -16.46
CA LEU A 63 4.04 -1.50 -15.73
C LEU A 63 4.95 -0.53 -16.49
N PHE A 64 6.13 -1.01 -16.92
CA PHE A 64 7.07 -0.21 -17.70
C PHE A 64 6.46 0.35 -18.99
N VAL A 65 5.71 -0.47 -19.73
CA VAL A 65 4.98 -0.05 -20.93
C VAL A 65 3.92 1.01 -20.61
N VAL A 66 3.15 0.84 -19.54
CA VAL A 66 2.16 1.84 -19.11
C VAL A 66 2.84 3.18 -18.83
N PHE A 67 4.00 3.18 -18.17
CA PHE A 67 4.79 4.40 -17.93
C PHE A 67 5.30 5.07 -19.21
N LEU A 68 5.70 4.29 -20.22
CA LEU A 68 6.12 4.82 -21.53
C LEU A 68 4.97 5.38 -22.37
N THR A 69 3.74 4.99 -22.07
CA THR A 69 2.54 5.40 -22.81
C THR A 69 2.01 6.73 -22.27
N SER A 70 1.18 7.45 -23.05
CA SER A 70 0.52 8.69 -22.60
C SER A 70 -0.31 8.52 -21.31
N ILE A 71 -0.76 7.31 -21.03
CA ILE A 71 -1.47 6.96 -19.79
C ILE A 71 -0.53 7.09 -18.59
N GLY A 72 0.75 6.75 -18.73
CA GLY A 72 1.74 6.84 -17.67
C GLY A 72 1.96 8.27 -17.18
N SER A 73 2.09 9.22 -18.11
CA SER A 73 2.22 10.64 -17.77
C SER A 73 0.94 11.21 -17.15
N LEU A 74 -0.23 10.74 -17.58
CA LEU A 74 -1.51 11.10 -16.95
C LEU A 74 -1.60 10.56 -15.51
N LEU A 75 -1.20 9.31 -15.29
CA LEU A 75 -1.23 8.67 -13.97
C LEU A 75 -0.28 9.38 -12.99
N ILE A 76 0.96 9.65 -13.41
CA ILE A 76 1.95 10.32 -12.57
C ILE A 76 1.52 11.74 -12.23
N SER A 77 0.94 12.45 -13.20
CA SER A 77 0.41 13.81 -13.02
C SER A 77 -0.75 13.80 -12.04
N ALA A 78 -1.73 12.90 -12.21
CA ALA A 78 -2.88 12.78 -11.31
C ALA A 78 -2.45 12.48 -9.86
N ILE A 79 -1.49 11.57 -9.67
CA ILE A 79 -0.95 11.26 -8.33
C ILE A 79 -0.24 12.48 -7.74
N LEU A 80 0.61 13.16 -8.52
CA LEU A 80 1.36 14.32 -8.05
C LEU A 80 0.44 15.48 -7.68
N ILE A 81 -0.58 15.76 -8.49
CA ILE A 81 -1.64 16.72 -8.17
C ILE A 81 -2.40 16.30 -6.92
N GLY A 82 -2.78 15.02 -6.80
CA GLY A 82 -3.47 14.51 -5.62
C GLY A 82 -2.66 14.70 -4.34
N VAL A 83 -1.37 14.35 -4.38
CA VAL A 83 -0.42 14.57 -3.27
C VAL A 83 -0.31 16.06 -2.95
N ALA A 84 -0.17 16.93 -3.96
CA ALA A 84 -0.10 18.37 -3.75
C ALA A 84 -1.36 18.91 -3.05
N ILE A 85 -2.56 18.45 -3.45
CA ILE A 85 -3.82 18.82 -2.81
C ILE A 85 -3.86 18.33 -1.36
N VAL A 86 -3.45 17.09 -1.09
CA VAL A 86 -3.40 16.53 0.28
C VAL A 86 -2.42 17.31 1.16
N CYS A 87 -1.23 17.63 0.64
CA CYS A 87 -0.26 18.47 1.33
C CYS A 87 -0.78 19.88 1.59
N LEU A 88 -1.44 20.50 0.62
CA LEU A 88 -2.04 21.83 0.75
C LEU A 88 -3.15 21.82 1.81
N HIS A 89 -4.02 20.81 1.76
CA HIS A 89 -5.07 20.61 2.75
C HIS A 89 -4.47 20.42 4.15
N GLY A 90 -3.42 19.61 4.29
CA GLY A 90 -2.71 19.40 5.55
C GLY A 90 -1.99 20.65 6.07
N ALA A 91 -1.46 21.50 5.18
CA ALA A 91 -0.80 22.75 5.55
C ALA A 91 -1.76 23.81 6.10
N PHE A 92 -2.99 23.87 5.58
CA PHE A 92 -4.05 24.75 6.08
C PHE A 92 -4.91 24.13 7.16
N ARG A 93 -4.83 22.81 7.37
CA ARG A 93 -5.52 22.13 8.46
C ARG A 93 -4.86 22.55 9.78
N VAL A 94 -5.57 23.34 10.57
CA VAL A 94 -5.19 23.63 11.96
C VAL A 94 -5.22 22.30 12.73
N PRO A 95 -4.08 21.84 13.29
CA PRO A 95 -4.11 20.74 14.23
C PRO A 95 -4.81 21.22 15.50
N GLU A 96 -5.99 20.64 15.80
CA GLU A 96 -6.80 20.96 17.00
C GLU A 96 -6.11 20.54 18.32
N ASP A 97 -5.01 19.76 18.27
CA ASP A 97 -4.35 19.20 19.46
C ASP A 97 -2.82 19.31 19.40
N LEU A 98 -2.31 20.49 19.79
CA LEU A 98 -0.95 20.65 20.30
C LEU A 98 -1.00 21.37 21.67
N PHE A 99 -2.01 21.06 22.48
CA PHE A 99 -2.04 21.46 23.88
C PHE A 99 -1.57 20.30 24.74
N LEU A 100 -0.39 20.48 25.32
CA LEU A 100 0.07 19.81 26.54
C LEU A 100 -0.52 20.50 27.78
N ASP A 101 -1.82 20.81 27.74
CA ASP A 101 -2.60 21.37 28.85
C ASP A 101 -3.90 20.56 28.88
N ASP A 102 -3.91 19.28 29.24
CA ASP A 102 -3.70 18.81 30.59
C ASP A 102 -3.05 17.41 30.58
N GLN A 103 -1.91 17.26 31.25
CA GLN A 103 -1.67 16.04 32.01
C GLN A 103 -2.79 15.97 33.05
N GLU A 104 -3.96 15.45 32.66
CA GLU A 104 -4.94 15.01 33.64
C GLU A 104 -4.20 14.05 34.58
N PRO A 105 -4.25 14.22 35.91
CA PRO A 105 -3.79 13.20 36.85
C PRO A 105 -4.67 11.92 36.81
N GLY A 106 -5.36 11.66 35.69
CA GLY A 106 -6.33 10.61 35.47
C GLY A 106 -5.76 9.28 34.98
N ASN A 107 -4.54 9.22 34.44
CA ASN A 107 -3.89 7.92 34.16
C ASN A 107 -3.34 7.23 35.43
N SER A 108 -3.59 7.82 36.60
CA SER A 108 -3.34 7.20 37.89
C SER A 108 -4.32 6.06 38.20
N GLY A 109 -5.43 5.89 37.47
CA GLY A 109 -6.49 4.94 37.84
C GLY A 109 -6.02 3.47 37.99
N PHE A 110 -5.31 2.93 37.00
CA PHE A 110 -4.89 1.53 37.02
C PHE A 110 -3.65 1.30 37.91
N ILE A 111 -2.70 2.24 37.93
CA ILE A 111 -1.48 2.17 38.75
C ILE A 111 -1.78 2.46 40.23
N SER A 112 -2.74 3.34 40.54
CA SER A 112 -3.24 3.57 41.89
C SER A 112 -3.98 2.34 42.42
N PHE A 113 -4.75 1.64 41.57
CA PHE A 113 -5.38 0.37 41.95
C PHE A 113 -4.34 -0.70 42.34
N LEU A 114 -3.26 -0.84 41.57
CA LEU A 114 -2.17 -1.78 41.89
C LEU A 114 -1.38 -1.36 43.14
N GLY A 115 -1.10 -0.07 43.29
CA GLY A 115 -0.44 0.48 44.49
C GLY A 115 -1.28 0.30 45.75
N ASN A 116 -2.59 0.56 45.67
CA ASN A 116 -3.51 0.40 46.79
C ASN A 116 -3.75 -1.08 47.13
N ALA A 117 -3.79 -1.97 46.13
CA ALA A 117 -3.84 -3.42 46.35
C ALA A 117 -2.56 -3.95 47.02
N ALA A 118 -1.39 -3.51 46.58
CA ALA A 118 -0.11 -3.85 47.22
C ALA A 118 -0.04 -3.34 48.66
N THR A 119 -0.54 -2.13 48.91
CA THR A 119 -0.58 -1.52 50.25
C THR A 119 -1.55 -2.28 51.18
N SER A 120 -2.75 -2.64 50.70
CA SER A 120 -3.71 -3.48 51.45
C SER A 120 -3.16 -4.87 51.75
N ALA A 121 -2.44 -5.50 50.80
CA ALA A 121 -1.79 -6.78 51.02
C ALA A 121 -0.65 -6.68 52.07
N ALA A 122 0.12 -5.59 52.04
CA ALA A 122 1.16 -5.33 53.03
C ALA A 122 0.59 -5.06 54.43
N VAL A 123 -0.53 -4.34 54.53
CA VAL A 123 -1.24 -4.12 55.81
C VAL A 123 -1.85 -5.41 56.34
N ALA A 124 -2.39 -6.28 55.47
CA ALA A 124 -2.92 -7.58 55.86
C ALA A 124 -1.82 -8.58 56.30
N ALA A 125 -0.60 -8.42 55.79
CA ALA A 125 0.57 -9.21 56.16
C ALA A 125 1.35 -8.65 57.37
N ALA A 126 1.02 -7.43 57.84
CA ALA A 126 1.64 -6.85 59.02
C ALA A 126 1.18 -7.59 60.29
N PRO A 127 2.09 -7.93 61.23
CA PRO A 127 1.72 -8.66 62.43
C PRO A 127 0.87 -7.76 63.32
N ALA A 128 -0.32 -8.24 63.71
CA ALA A 128 -1.20 -7.57 64.65
C ALA A 128 -0.55 -7.57 66.06
N VAL A 129 0.35 -6.62 66.31
CA VAL A 129 0.86 -6.35 67.65
C VAL A 129 -0.19 -5.53 68.38
N ALA A 130 -1.00 -6.26 69.14
CA ALA A 130 -2.01 -5.75 70.05
C ALA A 130 -1.44 -4.72 71.03
N SER A 131 -1.93 -3.48 70.97
CA SER A 131 -1.79 -2.53 72.08
C SER A 131 -3.00 -2.69 72.99
N ARG A 132 -2.80 -3.45 74.06
CA ARG A 132 -3.67 -3.46 75.24
C ARG A 132 -3.13 -2.41 76.21
N VAL A 133 -3.86 -1.32 76.45
CA VAL A 133 -4.03 -0.65 77.75
C VAL A 133 -5.36 0.10 77.69
#